data_AF-A0A1F2YCK4-F1
#
_entry.id   AF-A0A1F2YCK4-F1
#
_cell.length_a   1.000
_cell.length_b   1.000
_cell.length_c   1.000
_cell.angle_alpha   90.00
_cell.angle_beta   90.00
_cell.angle_gamma   90.00
#
_symmetry.space_group_name_H-M   'P 1'
#
loop_
_entity.id
_entity.type
_entity.pdbx_description
1 polymer ?
#
loop_
_entity_poly.entity_id
_entity_poly.type
_entity_poly.pdbx_seq_one_letter_code
_entity_poly.pdbx_strand_id
1 'polypeptide(L)'
;MLDTLVPTEPETLTDPILAWRTWTLSGIPDGSEVRLLPLFGDRRPWPVRVPARASCSRRGRHRIPALDCSCGLYATHGLDALRRSRDPAVLGTVALWGRIVEHAAGYRAELAYPQRLRLVCFVCFWREGPDHPRACEVVVHRRGGRLAPLCEPHLDLCRRYDYPVRRLLPASRVEQALLSAYAVDVLRTL
;
A
#
# COMPACT_ATOMS: atom_id res chain seq x y z
N MET A 1 -29.83 45.72 -10.72
CA MET A 1 -30.12 44.36 -10.23
C MET A 1 -28.79 43.62 -10.27
N LEU A 2 -28.06 43.64 -9.14
CA LEU A 2 -26.74 43.03 -9.02
C LEU A 2 -26.95 41.54 -8.75
N ASP A 3 -26.52 40.70 -9.69
CA ASP A 3 -26.47 39.25 -9.52
C ASP A 3 -25.46 38.91 -8.43
N THR A 4 -25.99 38.46 -7.29
CA THR A 4 -25.21 37.88 -6.21
C THR A 4 -24.60 36.58 -6.71
N LEU A 5 -23.31 36.58 -7.01
CA LEU A 5 -22.54 35.35 -7.18
C LEU A 5 -22.58 34.58 -5.86
N VAL A 6 -23.44 33.57 -5.77
CA VAL A 6 -23.43 32.58 -4.70
C VAL A 6 -22.04 31.92 -4.74
N PRO A 7 -21.25 31.97 -3.66
CA PRO A 7 -20.02 31.20 -3.60
C PRO A 7 -20.42 29.73 -3.75
N THR A 8 -19.97 29.06 -4.80
CA THR A 8 -20.04 27.61 -4.91
C THR A 8 -19.35 27.05 -3.68
N GLU A 9 -20.14 26.56 -2.72
CA GLU A 9 -19.63 25.78 -1.61
C GLU A 9 -18.73 24.68 -2.19
N PRO A 10 -17.52 24.47 -1.67
CA PRO A 10 -16.66 23.42 -2.17
C PRO A 10 -17.44 22.11 -2.04
N GLU A 11 -17.65 21.43 -3.19
CA GLU A 11 -18.23 20.09 -3.24
C GLU A 11 -17.52 19.24 -2.18
N THR A 12 -18.21 19.03 -1.07
CA THR A 12 -17.67 18.19 -0.01
C THR A 12 -17.89 16.79 -0.50
N LEU A 13 -16.87 16.19 -1.11
CA LEU A 13 -16.84 14.76 -1.44
C LEU A 13 -17.18 13.99 -0.16
N THR A 14 -18.43 13.59 -0.02
CA THR A 14 -18.94 12.80 1.11
C THR A 14 -18.41 11.36 1.05
N ASP A 15 -18.10 10.89 -0.16
CA ASP A 15 -17.55 9.56 -0.39
C ASP A 15 -16.02 9.61 -0.49
N PRO A 16 -15.32 8.64 0.14
CA PRO A 16 -13.88 8.55 0.00
C PRO A 16 -13.49 8.21 -1.44
N ILE A 17 -12.40 8.80 -1.92
CA ILE A 17 -11.83 8.43 -3.23
C ILE A 17 -11.18 7.05 -3.10
N LEU A 18 -11.63 6.09 -3.90
CA LEU A 18 -10.99 4.79 -4.04
C LEU A 18 -9.85 4.87 -5.05
N ALA A 19 -8.67 4.43 -4.65
CA ALA A 19 -7.46 4.45 -5.46
C ALA A 19 -6.60 3.19 -5.24
N TRP A 20 -5.56 3.03 -6.03
CA TRP A 20 -4.65 1.89 -5.97
C TRP A 20 -3.38 2.22 -5.18
N ARG A 21 -2.87 1.25 -4.42
CA ARG A 21 -1.63 1.41 -3.66
C ARG A 21 -0.90 0.10 -3.47
N THR A 22 0.41 0.20 -3.30
CA THR A 22 1.28 -0.89 -2.85
C THR A 22 1.92 -0.56 -1.50
N TRP A 23 2.25 -1.61 -0.75
CA TRP A 23 2.94 -1.53 0.53
C TRP A 23 4.08 -2.55 0.59
N THR A 24 5.02 -2.28 1.48
CA THR A 24 5.92 -3.34 1.98
C THR A 24 5.30 -3.96 3.23
N LEU A 25 5.81 -5.10 3.66
CA LEU A 25 5.26 -5.84 4.80
C LEU A 25 6.37 -6.07 5.82
N SER A 26 6.03 -5.95 7.10
CA SER A 26 6.85 -6.42 8.22
C SER A 26 6.03 -7.31 9.12
N GLY A 27 6.69 -8.18 9.87
CA GLY A 27 6.02 -9.00 10.86
C GLY A 27 7.01 -9.72 11.76
N ILE A 28 6.47 -10.43 12.74
CA ILE A 28 7.26 -11.24 13.67
C ILE A 28 7.59 -12.61 13.05
N PRO A 29 8.56 -13.36 13.61
CA PRO A 29 9.08 -14.59 13.01
C PRO A 29 8.05 -15.65 12.61
N ASP A 30 6.95 -15.78 13.37
CA ASP A 30 5.93 -16.81 13.15
C ASP A 30 4.81 -16.40 12.16
N GLY A 31 4.85 -15.16 11.67
CA GLY A 31 3.86 -14.61 10.75
C GLY A 31 2.48 -14.32 11.35
N SER A 32 2.30 -14.41 12.67
CA SER A 32 1.00 -14.15 13.33
C SER A 32 0.70 -12.66 13.47
N GLU A 33 1.73 -11.82 13.59
CA GLU A 33 1.59 -10.37 13.53
C GLU A 33 2.28 -9.79 12.32
N VAL A 34 1.51 -9.04 11.54
CA VAL A 34 1.99 -8.33 10.35
C VAL A 34 1.53 -6.87 10.37
N ARG A 35 2.32 -6.00 9.75
CA ARG A 35 1.99 -4.59 9.56
C ARG A 35 2.38 -4.16 8.15
N LEU A 36 1.49 -3.41 7.51
CA LEU A 36 1.78 -2.69 6.28
C LEU A 36 2.76 -1.56 6.59
N LEU A 37 3.79 -1.46 5.76
CA LEU A 37 4.79 -0.41 5.82
C LEU A 37 4.73 0.43 4.53
N PRO A 38 4.90 1.75 4.61
CA PRO A 38 4.96 2.58 3.42
C PRO A 38 6.22 2.25 2.62
N LEU A 39 6.12 2.32 1.29
CA LEU A 39 7.27 2.16 0.39
C LEU A 39 8.31 3.28 0.56
N PHE A 40 7.84 4.49 0.83
CA PHE A 40 8.63 5.71 0.95
C PHE A 40 8.20 6.53 2.18
N GLY A 41 9.04 7.45 2.64
CA GLY A 41 8.75 8.31 3.80
C GLY A 41 9.29 7.78 5.12
N ASP A 42 8.66 8.17 6.23
CA ASP A 42 9.14 7.97 7.61
C ASP A 42 9.07 6.51 8.12
N ARG A 43 8.74 5.56 7.24
CA ARG A 43 8.66 4.11 7.49
C ARG A 43 7.75 3.71 8.66
N ARG A 44 6.92 4.61 9.17
CA ARG A 44 5.97 4.29 10.24
C ARG A 44 4.97 3.27 9.73
N PRO A 45 4.73 2.17 10.45
CA PRO A 45 3.71 1.21 10.08
C PRO A 45 2.34 1.87 9.96
N TRP A 46 1.55 1.43 8.98
CA TRP A 46 0.15 1.81 8.90
C TRP A 46 -0.57 1.25 10.11
N PRO A 47 -1.33 2.08 10.83
CA PRO A 47 -2.02 1.62 12.03
C PRO A 47 -3.12 0.62 11.65
N VAL A 48 -3.37 -0.34 12.53
CA VAL A 48 -4.41 -1.37 12.33
C VAL A 48 -5.75 -0.82 12.80
N ARG A 49 -6.83 -1.07 12.04
CA ARG A 49 -8.22 -0.72 12.38
C ARG A 49 -8.52 0.76 12.61
N VAL A 50 -7.58 1.64 12.28
CA VAL A 50 -7.77 3.08 12.29
C VAL A 50 -7.14 3.70 11.04
N PRO A 51 -7.65 4.83 10.55
CA PRO A 51 -7.09 5.51 9.39
C PRO A 51 -5.63 5.90 9.58
N ALA A 52 -4.82 5.69 8.55
CA ALA A 52 -3.50 6.29 8.47
C ALA A 52 -3.67 7.79 8.25
N ARG A 53 -2.85 8.59 8.95
CA ARG A 53 -2.80 10.05 8.80
C ARG A 53 -1.44 10.47 8.25
N ALA A 54 -1.46 11.28 7.20
CA ALA A 54 -0.27 11.87 6.63
C ALA A 54 0.47 12.71 7.67
N SER A 55 1.80 12.61 7.65
CA SER A 55 2.70 13.41 8.47
C SER A 55 3.68 14.16 7.56
N CYS A 56 4.28 15.23 8.08
CA CYS A 56 5.39 15.93 7.44
C CYS A 56 6.41 16.28 8.52
N SER A 57 7.71 16.23 8.21
CA SER A 57 8.76 16.68 9.14
C SER A 57 8.67 18.18 9.43
N ARG A 58 8.09 18.96 8.51
CA ARG A 58 7.81 20.39 8.62
C ARG A 58 6.50 20.69 9.37
N ARG A 59 6.22 19.96 10.46
CA ARG A 59 4.94 20.03 11.19
C ARG A 59 4.54 21.47 11.52
N GLY A 60 3.25 21.78 11.38
CA GLY A 60 2.67 23.09 11.72
C GLY A 60 2.95 24.23 10.74
N ARG A 61 3.79 24.02 9.72
CA ARG A 61 4.12 25.07 8.72
C ARG A 61 3.12 25.17 7.57
N HIS A 62 2.38 24.10 7.31
CA HIS A 62 1.39 24.04 6.23
C HIS A 62 0.33 22.97 6.52
N ARG A 63 -0.82 23.06 5.83
CA ARG A 63 -1.82 21.98 5.82
C ARG A 63 -1.25 20.76 5.08
N ILE A 64 -1.59 19.56 5.51
CA ILE A 64 -1.08 18.30 4.93
C ILE A 64 -2.24 17.62 4.19
N PRO A 65 -2.08 17.21 2.92
CA PRO A 65 -0.97 17.52 2.02
C PRO A 65 -0.94 18.99 1.56
N ALA A 66 0.26 19.54 1.36
CA ALA A 66 0.44 20.85 0.71
C ALA A 66 0.79 20.69 -0.77
N LEU A 67 0.42 21.67 -1.61
CA LEU A 67 0.66 21.64 -3.05
C LEU A 67 2.16 21.65 -3.38
N ASP A 68 2.94 22.42 -2.64
CA ASP A 68 4.40 22.66 -2.77
C ASP A 68 5.27 21.71 -1.92
N CYS A 69 4.66 20.67 -1.34
CA CYS A 69 5.34 19.68 -0.53
C CYS A 69 5.07 18.27 -1.05
N SER A 70 5.98 17.34 -0.82
CA SER A 70 5.80 15.91 -1.13
C SER A 70 5.11 15.12 -0.01
N CYS A 71 4.59 15.79 1.03
CA CYS A 71 3.84 15.12 2.09
C CYS A 71 2.48 14.61 1.60
N GLY A 72 1.92 13.64 2.34
CA GLY A 72 0.64 13.02 2.00
C GLY A 72 0.76 11.51 1.83
N LEU A 73 -0.39 10.85 1.91
CA LEU A 73 -0.52 9.43 1.61
C LEU A 73 -0.79 9.28 0.12
N TYR A 74 0.17 8.69 -0.60
CA TYR A 74 0.10 8.51 -2.05
C TYR A 74 -0.79 7.34 -2.45
N ALA A 75 -1.58 7.50 -3.51
CA ALA A 75 -2.24 6.40 -4.21
C ALA A 75 -2.35 6.76 -5.69
N THR A 76 -2.63 5.79 -6.55
CA THR A 76 -2.67 5.98 -8.00
C THR A 76 -4.07 5.74 -8.56
N HIS A 77 -4.37 6.37 -9.71
CA HIS A 77 -5.66 6.20 -10.39
C HIS A 77 -5.86 4.77 -10.91
N GLY A 78 -4.75 4.15 -11.32
CA GLY A 78 -4.74 2.80 -11.87
C GLY A 78 -3.47 2.04 -11.48
N LEU A 79 -3.44 0.78 -11.89
CA LEU A 79 -2.34 -0.15 -11.60
C LEU A 79 -1.05 0.22 -12.35
N ASP A 80 -1.12 0.71 -13.58
CA ASP A 80 0.06 1.01 -14.40
C ASP A 80 1.06 1.95 -13.72
N ALA A 81 0.55 2.94 -12.99
CA ALA A 81 1.36 3.88 -12.23
C ALA A 81 2.13 3.21 -11.07
N LEU A 82 1.72 2.02 -10.62
CA LEU A 82 2.40 1.24 -9.60
C LEU A 82 3.55 0.39 -10.14
N ARG A 83 3.73 0.26 -11.46
CA ARG A 83 4.80 -0.58 -12.06
C ARG A 83 6.21 -0.21 -11.57
N ARG A 84 6.40 1.03 -11.10
CA ARG A 84 7.68 1.55 -10.58
C ARG A 84 7.84 1.38 -9.06
N SER A 85 6.88 0.77 -8.37
CA SER A 85 7.00 0.45 -6.94
C SER A 85 8.16 -0.50 -6.71
N ARG A 86 9.06 -0.13 -5.78
CA ARG A 86 10.24 -0.93 -5.44
C ARG A 86 9.92 -1.92 -4.34
N ASP A 87 10.15 -3.21 -4.60
CA ASP A 87 9.93 -4.32 -3.66
C ASP A 87 8.55 -4.35 -2.98
N PRO A 88 7.42 -4.19 -3.70
CA PRO A 88 6.11 -4.31 -3.08
C PRO A 88 5.88 -5.74 -2.58
N ALA A 89 5.24 -5.85 -1.43
CA ALA A 89 4.80 -7.11 -0.84
C ALA A 89 3.27 -7.24 -0.87
N VAL A 90 2.57 -6.12 -0.88
CA VAL A 90 1.10 -6.06 -0.86
C VAL A 90 0.62 -5.10 -1.94
N LEU A 91 -0.39 -5.51 -2.69
CA LEU A 91 -1.18 -4.67 -3.59
C LEU A 91 -2.60 -4.58 -3.05
N GLY A 92 -3.24 -3.42 -3.24
CA GLY A 92 -4.60 -3.23 -2.76
C GLY A 92 -5.23 -1.95 -3.25
N THR A 93 -6.51 -1.82 -2.91
CA THR A 93 -7.24 -0.55 -3.00
C THR A 93 -7.19 0.16 -1.66
N VAL A 94 -7.30 1.49 -1.70
CA VAL A 94 -7.25 2.36 -0.53
C VAL A 94 -8.30 3.45 -0.68
N ALA A 95 -9.03 3.70 0.40
CA ALA A 95 -9.94 4.83 0.52
C ALA A 95 -9.14 6.05 0.98
N LEU A 96 -9.38 7.20 0.36
CA LEU A 96 -8.71 8.47 0.63
C LEU A 96 -9.73 9.55 1.00
N TRP A 97 -9.45 10.35 2.02
CA TRP A 97 -10.31 11.45 2.43
C TRP A 97 -9.57 12.52 3.25
N GLY A 98 -10.34 13.52 3.72
CA GLY A 98 -9.80 14.73 4.32
C GLY A 98 -9.32 15.68 3.24
N ARG A 99 -8.17 16.34 3.45
CA ARG A 99 -7.55 17.12 2.38
C ARG A 99 -6.93 16.21 1.31
N ILE A 100 -7.29 16.45 0.05
CA ILE A 100 -6.77 15.72 -1.11
C ILE A 100 -6.07 16.71 -2.06
N VAL A 101 -4.97 16.26 -2.64
CA VAL A 101 -4.32 16.89 -3.80
C VAL A 101 -4.23 15.85 -4.90
N GLU A 102 -4.88 16.12 -6.02
CA GLU A 102 -4.81 15.30 -7.23
C GLU A 102 -3.58 15.65 -8.07
N HIS A 103 -3.05 14.64 -8.75
CA HIS A 103 -1.94 14.67 -9.69
C HIS A 103 -2.31 13.82 -10.91
N ALA A 104 -1.61 14.01 -12.03
CA ALA A 104 -1.92 13.31 -13.28
C ALA A 104 -1.99 11.77 -13.17
N ALA A 105 -1.24 11.16 -12.26
CA ALA A 105 -1.18 9.71 -12.08
C ALA A 105 -1.79 9.20 -10.76
N GLY A 106 -2.33 10.08 -9.92
CA GLY A 106 -2.71 9.70 -8.57
C GLY A 106 -3.06 10.84 -7.63
N TYR A 107 -3.17 10.49 -6.36
CA TYR A 107 -3.57 11.38 -5.29
C TYR A 107 -2.52 11.43 -4.18
N ARG A 108 -2.50 12.54 -3.46
CA ARG A 108 -1.95 12.65 -2.10
C ARG A 108 -3.11 13.01 -1.18
N ALA A 109 -3.30 12.24 -0.11
CA ALA A 109 -4.38 12.45 0.84
C ALA A 109 -3.87 12.68 2.27
N GLU A 110 -4.70 13.34 3.08
CA GLU A 110 -4.49 13.52 4.51
C GLU A 110 -4.78 12.23 5.28
N LEU A 111 -5.89 11.57 4.97
CA LEU A 111 -6.33 10.35 5.60
C LEU A 111 -6.48 9.25 4.56
N ALA A 112 -6.13 8.03 4.95
CA ALA A 112 -6.34 6.86 4.11
C ALA A 112 -6.53 5.58 4.91
N TYR A 113 -7.26 4.63 4.36
CA TYR A 113 -7.40 3.29 4.94
C TYR A 113 -7.47 2.21 3.85
N PRO A 114 -6.71 1.10 3.98
CA PRO A 114 -6.78 0.00 3.02
C PRO A 114 -8.21 -0.54 2.92
N GLN A 115 -8.64 -0.98 1.74
CA GLN A 115 -9.99 -1.48 1.52
C GLN A 115 -10.00 -2.94 1.10
N ARG A 116 -9.10 -3.32 0.20
CA ARG A 116 -8.86 -4.72 -0.19
C ARG A 116 -7.38 -4.95 -0.40
N LEU A 117 -6.86 -6.09 0.04
CA LEU A 117 -5.43 -6.39 -0.01
C LEU A 117 -5.16 -7.80 -0.54
N ARG A 118 -4.03 -7.98 -1.24
CA ARG A 118 -3.48 -9.30 -1.57
C ARG A 118 -1.96 -9.28 -1.50
N LEU A 119 -1.35 -10.42 -1.21
CA LEU A 119 0.09 -10.58 -1.33
C LEU A 119 0.52 -10.57 -2.81
N VAL A 120 1.67 -9.97 -3.10
CA VAL A 120 2.27 -9.98 -4.45
C VAL A 120 3.72 -10.43 -4.39
N CYS A 121 4.11 -11.28 -5.34
CA CYS A 121 5.50 -11.69 -5.51
C CYS A 121 6.27 -10.51 -6.14
N PHE A 122 7.24 -9.95 -5.41
CA PHE A 122 7.95 -8.75 -5.88
C PHE A 122 8.69 -8.96 -7.20
N VAL A 123 9.14 -10.20 -7.48
CA VAL A 123 9.82 -10.53 -8.75
C VAL A 123 8.82 -10.55 -9.91
N CYS A 124 7.66 -11.21 -9.74
CA CYS A 124 6.57 -11.15 -10.71
C CYS A 124 6.11 -9.71 -10.94
N PHE A 125 5.93 -8.95 -9.86
CA PHE A 125 5.49 -7.56 -9.92
C PHE A 125 6.43 -6.72 -10.78
N TRP A 126 7.75 -6.88 -10.60
CA TRP A 126 8.75 -6.11 -11.33
C TRP A 126 8.88 -6.55 -12.80
N ARG A 127 8.82 -7.86 -13.07
CA ARG A 127 8.98 -8.41 -14.43
C ARG A 127 7.74 -8.23 -15.30
N GLU A 128 6.59 -8.59 -14.73
CA GLU A 128 5.34 -8.74 -15.47
C GLU A 128 4.40 -7.56 -15.22
N GLY A 129 4.27 -7.13 -13.96
CA GLY A 129 3.40 -6.01 -13.58
C GLY A 129 2.55 -6.28 -12.34
N PRO A 130 1.83 -5.25 -11.87
CA PRO A 130 0.96 -5.32 -10.69
C PRO A 130 -0.26 -6.24 -10.86
N ASP A 131 -0.70 -6.42 -12.10
CA ASP A 131 -1.85 -7.23 -12.49
C ASP A 131 -1.51 -8.71 -12.68
N HIS A 132 -0.23 -9.09 -12.55
CA HIS A 132 0.18 -10.47 -12.68
C HIS A 132 -0.64 -11.39 -11.74
N PRO A 133 -1.28 -12.45 -12.26
CA PRO A 133 -2.32 -13.19 -11.53
C PRO A 133 -1.75 -14.22 -10.55
N ARG A 134 -0.43 -14.46 -10.57
CA ARG A 134 0.20 -15.56 -9.83
C ARG A 134 0.11 -15.34 -8.32
N ALA A 135 -0.47 -16.32 -7.64
CA ALA A 135 -0.52 -16.37 -6.18
C ALA A 135 0.87 -16.55 -5.57
N CYS A 136 1.03 -16.08 -4.34
CA CYS A 136 2.22 -16.34 -3.53
C CYS A 136 2.00 -17.64 -2.75
N GLU A 137 3.04 -18.47 -2.68
CA GLU A 137 3.00 -19.73 -1.94
C GLU A 137 3.64 -19.57 -0.56
N VAL A 138 4.75 -18.81 -0.52
CA VAL A 138 5.52 -18.58 0.70
C VAL A 138 5.78 -17.10 0.93
N VAL A 139 6.05 -16.77 2.18
CA VAL A 139 6.61 -15.49 2.60
C VAL A 139 7.93 -15.75 3.29
N VAL A 140 8.97 -15.06 2.84
CA VAL A 140 10.32 -15.15 3.41
C VAL A 140 10.65 -13.92 4.26
N HIS A 141 11.45 -14.12 5.29
CA HIS A 141 12.03 -13.03 6.06
C HIS A 141 13.25 -12.46 5.32
N ARG A 142 13.26 -11.14 5.11
CA ARG A 142 14.42 -10.37 4.66
C ARG A 142 15.08 -9.65 5.82
N ARG A 143 16.28 -9.12 5.58
CA ARG A 143 16.97 -8.22 6.52
C ARG A 143 16.05 -7.06 6.94
N GLY A 144 16.15 -6.67 8.21
CA GLY A 144 15.36 -5.57 8.78
C GLY A 144 13.89 -5.92 9.09
N GLY A 145 13.56 -7.20 9.28
CA GLY A 145 12.22 -7.65 9.68
C GLY A 145 11.16 -7.53 8.60
N ARG A 146 11.58 -7.35 7.34
CA ARG A 146 10.67 -7.27 6.19
C ARG A 146 10.23 -8.65 5.75
N LEU A 147 8.98 -8.76 5.35
CA LEU A 147 8.39 -9.95 4.77
C LEU A 147 8.30 -9.77 3.25
N ALA A 148 8.71 -10.78 2.50
CA ALA A 148 8.65 -10.78 1.04
C ALA A 148 7.91 -12.04 0.55
N PRO A 149 6.73 -11.87 -0.05
CA PRO A 149 6.01 -12.97 -0.68
C PRO A 149 6.73 -13.44 -1.96
N LEU A 150 6.70 -14.75 -2.19
CA LEU A 150 7.22 -15.40 -3.39
C LEU A 150 6.21 -16.42 -3.90
N CYS A 151 6.07 -16.49 -5.22
CA CYS A 151 5.44 -17.62 -5.87
C CYS A 151 6.44 -18.79 -5.99
N GLU A 152 5.93 -19.99 -6.20
CA GLU A 152 6.74 -21.20 -6.32
C GLU A 152 7.89 -21.08 -7.35
N PRO A 153 7.68 -20.60 -8.60
CA PRO A 153 8.77 -20.46 -9.56
C PRO A 153 9.92 -19.56 -9.09
N HIS A 154 9.60 -18.50 -8.35
CA HIS A 154 10.60 -17.57 -7.84
C HIS A 154 11.22 -18.05 -6.52
N LEU A 155 10.53 -18.87 -5.74
CA LEU A 155 11.14 -19.62 -4.64
C LEU A 155 12.19 -20.61 -5.17
N ASP A 156 11.86 -21.35 -6.23
CA ASP A 156 12.78 -22.29 -6.87
C ASP A 156 13.97 -21.59 -7.52
N LEU A 157 13.75 -20.38 -8.06
CA LEU A 157 14.85 -19.54 -8.53
C LEU A 157 15.80 -19.17 -7.39
N CYS A 158 15.27 -18.78 -6.22
CA CYS A 158 16.10 -18.51 -5.05
C CYS A 158 16.90 -19.74 -4.63
N ARG A 159 16.29 -20.93 -4.61
CA ARG A 159 16.97 -22.19 -4.28
C ARG A 159 18.07 -22.53 -5.29
N ARG A 160 17.78 -22.38 -6.60
CA ARG A 160 18.71 -22.70 -7.70
C ARG A 160 19.99 -21.86 -7.65
N TYR A 161 19.87 -20.59 -7.25
CA TYR A 161 20.99 -19.65 -7.18
C TYR A 161 21.52 -19.42 -5.76
N ASP A 162 21.22 -20.34 -4.83
CA ASP A 162 21.63 -20.27 -3.42
C ASP A 162 21.33 -18.92 -2.75
N TYR A 163 20.25 -18.25 -3.19
CA TYR A 163 19.81 -17.02 -2.56
C TYR A 163 19.21 -17.35 -1.19
N PRO A 164 19.68 -16.71 -0.10
CA PRO A 164 19.29 -17.08 1.24
C PRO A 164 17.81 -16.80 1.50
N VAL A 165 16.98 -17.85 1.48
CA VAL A 165 15.60 -17.83 1.93
C VAL A 165 15.52 -18.35 3.37
N ARG A 166 15.19 -17.48 4.31
CA ARG A 166 15.10 -17.83 5.74
C ARG A 166 13.65 -17.77 6.18
N ARG A 167 13.28 -18.70 7.06
CA ARG A 167 11.97 -18.74 7.74
C ARG A 167 10.82 -18.61 6.75
N LEU A 168 10.60 -19.69 6.01
CA LEU A 168 9.48 -19.82 5.09
C LEU A 168 8.18 -19.92 5.89
N LEU A 169 7.29 -18.97 5.66
CA LEU A 169 5.93 -18.97 6.20
C LEU A 169 4.95 -19.29 5.07
N PRO A 170 3.89 -20.07 5.30
CA PRO A 170 2.81 -20.22 4.33
C PRO A 170 2.22 -18.84 4.00
N ALA A 171 2.14 -18.49 2.72
CA ALA A 171 1.62 -17.19 2.30
C ALA A 171 0.16 -17.01 2.73
N SER A 172 -0.64 -18.07 2.69
CA SER A 172 -2.03 -18.07 3.16
C SER A 172 -2.17 -17.64 4.62
N ARG A 173 -1.28 -18.11 5.51
CA ARG A 173 -1.26 -17.72 6.94
C ARG A 173 -0.96 -16.23 7.10
N VAL A 174 0.04 -15.73 6.37
CA VAL A 174 0.44 -14.32 6.42
C VAL A 174 -0.64 -13.42 5.83
N GLU A 175 -1.29 -13.84 4.75
CA GLU A 175 -2.40 -13.11 4.15
C GLU A 175 -3.61 -13.08 5.08
N GLN A 176 -3.98 -14.20 5.69
CA GLN A 176 -5.07 -14.24 6.68
C GLN A 176 -4.78 -13.32 7.88
N ALA A 177 -3.54 -13.34 8.39
CA ALA A 177 -3.12 -12.44 9.47
C ALA A 177 -3.20 -10.97 9.03
N LEU A 178 -2.81 -10.65 7.79
CA LEU A 178 -2.90 -9.31 7.21
C LEU A 178 -4.35 -8.83 7.12
N LEU A 179 -5.22 -9.63 6.50
CA LEU A 179 -6.63 -9.30 6.30
C LEU A 179 -7.34 -9.14 7.65
N SER A 180 -7.07 -10.01 8.62
CA SER A 180 -7.62 -9.94 9.98
C SER A 180 -7.13 -8.72 10.77
N ALA A 181 -5.84 -8.38 10.66
CA ALA A 181 -5.26 -7.22 11.34
C ALA A 181 -5.89 -5.91 10.85
N TYR A 182 -6.11 -5.79 9.54
CA TYR A 182 -6.70 -4.59 8.93
C TYR A 182 -8.22 -4.68 8.75
N ALA A 183 -8.87 -5.78 9.12
CA ALA A 183 -10.31 -5.98 8.94
C ALA A 183 -10.80 -5.62 7.52
N VAL A 184 -10.10 -6.15 6.51
CA VAL A 184 -10.38 -5.92 5.09
C VAL A 184 -10.51 -7.23 4.34
N ASP A 185 -11.19 -7.18 3.21
CA ASP A 185 -11.33 -8.34 2.32
C ASP A 185 -10.09 -8.55 1.45
N VAL A 186 -9.98 -9.77 0.94
CA VAL A 186 -8.99 -10.09 -0.08
C VAL A 186 -9.27 -9.30 -1.37
N LEU A 187 -8.23 -8.71 -1.95
CA LEU A 187 -8.29 -8.21 -3.32
C LEU A 187 -8.30 -9.41 -4.27
N ARG A 188 -9.51 -9.82 -4.69
CA ARG A 188 -9.67 -10.83 -5.74
C ARG A 188 -9.18 -10.29 -7.09
N THR A 189 -8.97 -11.20 -8.04
CA THR A 189 -8.45 -10.98 -9.40
C THR A 189 -8.94 -9.68 -10.03
N LEU A 190 -8.04 -9.05 -10.77
CA LEU A 190 -8.21 -7.74 -11.40
C LEU A 190 -8.96 -7.82 -12.73
#